data_AF-A0A0H5DPA2-F1
#
_entry.id   AF-A0A0H5DPA2-F1
#
_cell.length_a   1.000
_cell.length_b   1.000
_cell.length_c   1.000
_cell.angle_alpha   90.00
_cell.angle_beta   90.00
_cell.angle_gamma   90.00
#
_symmetry.space_group_name_H-M   'P 1'
#
loop_
_entity.id
_entity.type
_entity.pdbx_description
1 polymer ?
#
loop_
_entity_poly.entity_id
_entity_poly.type
_entity_poly.pdbx_seq_one_letter_code
_entity_poly.pdbx_strand_id
1 'polypeptide(L)'
;MKKSFFCQALPFLIFCCSLAHPAFTQTEQLKQELTVTSNQVVSKQLFKVLLLIEMQHPSTNDTEFDNHILETEVRQTLSVCQALLPSADEPAQKALCKVIESVNNLLSPELLNHDWDLLASSIWRCIQSLREEASSHQYFEKGILYNDLGDNPHISHPEELAIRRHLLPYESAARKTLDAIFFTSRAVESPDAFIQAGFTPLLPILKNKIVIASHIALPDMIIKTYLDCYPVNKSGTADWVWLSRRCALANKIRKCISKNHYKHFTVPHKWLYPIANTTSQRVHALLIEEKMDLVSSAENKEAWLTIPKEALRELLEIMLSEGGQSYRPDNIWKTKGGKFAFIDTEYPHLPPRFLEFSAYLDRETQQYWKMLVIQRLLSETL
;
A
#
# COMPACT_ATOMS: atom_id res chain seq x y z
N MET A 1 46.81 17.54 8.14
CA MET A 1 46.55 17.03 9.51
C MET A 1 45.08 17.29 9.94
N LYS A 2 44.10 16.78 9.18
CA LYS A 2 42.66 16.72 9.56
C LYS A 2 41.97 15.58 8.78
N LYS A 3 42.36 14.33 9.02
CA LYS A 3 41.75 13.12 8.42
C LYS A 3 41.36 12.04 9.44
N SER A 4 41.28 12.38 10.74
CA SER A 4 41.09 11.37 11.79
C SER A 4 39.79 11.49 12.60
N PHE A 5 38.88 12.42 12.29
CA PHE A 5 37.70 12.63 13.15
C PHE A 5 36.45 11.82 12.72
N PHE A 6 36.37 11.36 11.47
CA PHE A 6 35.16 10.68 10.96
C PHE A 6 35.15 9.17 11.22
N CYS A 7 36.30 8.49 11.25
CA CYS A 7 36.36 7.03 11.47
C CYS A 7 36.19 6.59 12.94
N GLN A 8 36.12 7.53 13.90
CA GLN A 8 35.95 7.22 15.32
C GLN A 8 34.56 7.58 15.88
N ALA A 9 33.75 8.34 15.14
CA ALA A 9 32.43 8.79 15.60
C ALA A 9 31.29 7.80 15.31
N LEU A 10 31.45 6.90 14.33
CA LEU A 10 30.41 5.96 13.92
C LEU A 10 30.09 4.88 14.99
N PRO A 11 31.07 4.30 15.70
CA PRO A 11 30.79 3.42 16.83
C PRO A 11 30.17 4.16 18.02
N PHE A 12 30.49 5.45 18.18
CA PHE A 12 29.99 6.29 19.27
C PHE A 12 28.52 6.70 19.07
N LEU A 13 28.10 6.94 17.82
CA LEU A 13 26.70 7.20 17.46
C LEU A 13 25.80 5.97 17.63
N ILE A 14 26.33 4.76 17.38
CA ILE A 14 25.62 3.50 17.65
C ILE A 14 25.52 3.25 19.16
N PHE A 15 26.55 3.60 19.93
CA PHE A 15 26.55 3.48 21.39
C PHE A 15 25.63 4.49 22.08
N CYS A 16 25.58 5.75 21.62
CA CYS A 16 24.70 6.78 22.21
C CYS A 16 23.21 6.51 21.98
N CYS A 17 22.82 5.86 20.88
CA CYS A 17 21.45 5.40 20.66
C CYS A 17 21.02 4.26 21.60
N SER A 18 21.97 3.58 22.26
CA SER A 18 21.68 2.47 23.18
C SER A 18 21.53 2.88 24.65
N LEU A 19 21.82 4.15 25.00
CA LEU A 19 21.85 4.62 26.40
C LEU A 19 20.73 5.60 26.77
N ALA A 20 19.75 5.84 25.89
CA ALA A 20 18.68 6.81 26.12
C ALA A 20 17.29 6.18 26.34
N HIS A 21 17.16 5.13 27.16
CA HIS A 21 15.97 4.90 28.03
C HIS A 21 16.16 3.70 28.97
N PRO A 22 15.88 3.80 30.28
CA PRO A 22 15.97 2.68 31.20
C PRO A 22 14.68 1.86 31.17
N ALA A 23 14.65 0.83 30.32
CA ALA A 23 13.70 -0.29 30.40
C ALA A 23 14.32 -1.53 29.75
N PHE A 24 15.45 -1.98 30.28
CA PHE A 24 16.10 -3.24 29.88
C PHE A 24 16.62 -3.98 31.11
N THR A 25 15.70 -4.55 31.86
CA THR A 25 15.95 -5.66 32.78
C THR A 25 14.87 -6.71 32.57
N GLN A 26 14.91 -7.37 31.40
CA GLN A 26 14.26 -8.66 31.14
C GLN A 26 14.73 -9.24 29.79
N THR A 27 16.05 -9.41 29.66
CA THR A 27 16.70 -9.86 28.41
C THR A 27 16.65 -11.38 28.20
N GLU A 28 16.14 -12.15 29.15
CA GLU A 28 16.03 -13.62 29.05
C GLU A 28 14.60 -14.11 28.74
N GLN A 29 13.56 -13.30 28.99
CA GLN A 29 12.17 -13.65 28.63
C GLN A 29 11.83 -13.29 27.17
N LEU A 30 12.53 -12.32 26.57
CA LEU A 30 12.38 -11.91 25.17
C LEU A 30 13.11 -12.81 24.16
N LYS A 31 13.95 -13.75 24.62
CA LYS A 31 14.54 -14.78 23.76
C LYS A 31 13.57 -15.94 23.46
N GLN A 32 12.50 -16.08 24.22
CA GLN A 32 11.53 -17.18 24.06
C GLN A 32 10.24 -16.80 23.31
N GLU A 33 10.02 -15.53 22.94
CA GLU A 33 8.79 -15.08 22.25
C GLU A 33 9.02 -14.31 20.94
N LEU A 34 10.16 -14.48 20.28
CA LEU A 34 10.43 -13.90 18.96
C LEU A 34 10.83 -14.99 17.96
N THR A 35 9.85 -15.75 17.49
CA THR A 35 9.91 -16.39 16.16
C THR A 35 9.88 -15.29 15.10
N VAL A 36 10.99 -14.59 14.93
CA VAL A 36 11.22 -13.71 13.78
C VAL A 36 11.30 -14.63 12.57
N THR A 37 10.24 -14.66 11.76
CA THR A 37 10.22 -15.42 10.50
C THR A 37 11.42 -15.00 9.64
N SER A 38 12.09 -15.94 8.97
CA SER A 38 13.19 -15.71 8.02
C SER A 38 12.95 -14.50 7.11
N ASN A 39 11.71 -14.32 6.64
CA ASN A 39 11.27 -13.20 5.80
C ASN A 39 11.50 -11.78 6.38
N GLN A 40 11.40 -11.62 7.71
CA GLN A 40 11.62 -10.31 8.36
C GLN A 40 13.11 -9.95 8.43
N VAL A 41 13.99 -10.93 8.62
CA VAL A 41 15.44 -10.74 8.62
C VAL A 41 15.91 -10.34 7.22
N VAL A 42 15.45 -11.06 6.20
CA VAL A 42 15.77 -10.79 4.79
C VAL A 42 15.29 -9.41 4.37
N SER A 43 14.05 -9.05 4.70
CA SER A 43 13.48 -7.74 4.38
C SER A 43 14.26 -6.57 4.99
N LYS A 44 14.79 -6.73 6.22
CA LYS A 44 15.62 -5.71 6.87
C LYS A 44 16.96 -5.51 6.17
N GLN A 45 17.61 -6.60 5.76
CA GLN A 45 18.90 -6.52 5.06
C GLN A 45 18.74 -5.91 3.66
N LEU A 46 17.71 -6.31 2.92
CA LEU A 46 17.44 -5.71 1.59
C LEU A 46 17.07 -4.23 1.68
N PHE A 47 16.35 -3.82 2.72
CA PHE A 47 16.05 -2.41 2.94
C PHE A 47 17.30 -1.59 3.27
N LYS A 48 18.27 -2.16 4.01
CA LYS A 48 19.57 -1.54 4.27
C LYS A 48 20.33 -1.27 2.96
N VAL A 49 20.35 -2.24 2.05
CA VAL A 49 20.98 -2.09 0.72
C VAL A 49 20.26 -1.02 -0.11
N LEU A 50 18.93 -1.00 -0.11
CA LEU A 50 18.15 0.00 -0.85
C LEU A 50 18.46 1.43 -0.39
N LEU A 51 18.53 1.65 0.93
CA LEU A 51 18.90 2.94 1.51
C LEU A 51 20.31 3.37 1.08
N LEU A 52 21.27 2.44 1.06
CA LEU A 52 22.64 2.75 0.63
C LEU A 52 22.72 3.11 -0.86
N ILE A 53 21.87 2.52 -1.71
CA ILE A 53 21.77 2.87 -3.13
C ILE A 53 21.14 4.25 -3.32
N GLU A 54 20.05 4.55 -2.61
CA GLU A 54 19.39 5.87 -2.66
C GLU A 54 20.33 6.99 -2.18
N MET A 55 21.18 6.71 -1.19
CA MET A 55 22.19 7.65 -0.69
C MET A 55 23.34 7.94 -1.68
N GLN A 56 23.48 7.16 -2.76
CA GLN A 56 24.50 7.40 -3.80
C GLN A 56 24.00 8.27 -4.97
N HIS A 57 22.76 8.77 -4.94
CA HIS A 57 22.24 9.58 -6.04
C HIS A 57 23.09 10.85 -6.24
N PRO A 58 23.60 11.13 -7.45
CA PRO A 58 24.58 12.19 -7.71
C PRO A 58 23.90 13.57 -7.73
N SER A 59 23.56 14.09 -6.56
CA SER A 59 23.16 15.50 -6.39
C SER A 59 24.28 16.37 -5.82
N THR A 60 25.37 15.77 -5.35
CA THR A 60 26.55 16.47 -4.82
C THR A 60 27.80 16.05 -5.59
N ASN A 61 28.55 17.03 -6.10
CA ASN A 61 29.80 16.82 -6.85
C ASN A 61 30.98 16.30 -5.99
N ASP A 62 30.72 15.76 -4.79
CA ASP A 62 31.72 15.10 -3.95
C ASP A 62 31.71 13.59 -4.24
N THR A 63 32.24 13.24 -5.40
CA THR A 63 32.30 11.87 -5.94
C THR A 63 33.43 11.06 -5.32
N GLU A 64 33.34 10.74 -4.04
CA GLU A 64 34.14 9.68 -3.44
C GLU A 64 33.38 8.98 -2.30
N PHE A 65 32.06 8.81 -2.45
CA PHE A 65 31.40 7.77 -1.68
C PHE A 65 31.92 6.42 -2.20
N ASP A 66 32.56 5.68 -1.31
CA ASP A 66 33.36 4.52 -1.65
C ASP A 66 32.48 3.38 -2.17
N ASN A 67 32.51 3.13 -3.49
CA ASN A 67 31.83 1.98 -4.12
C ASN A 67 32.17 0.66 -3.42
N HIS A 68 33.33 0.59 -2.75
CA HIS A 68 33.72 -0.52 -1.92
C HIS A 68 32.79 -0.75 -0.72
N ILE A 69 32.27 0.31 -0.08
CA ILE A 69 31.34 0.20 1.05
C ILE A 69 30.01 -0.40 0.58
N LEU A 70 29.46 0.12 -0.52
CA LEU A 70 28.21 -0.40 -1.08
C LEU A 70 28.36 -1.85 -1.53
N GLU A 71 29.44 -2.17 -2.25
CA GLU A 71 29.74 -3.54 -2.66
C GLU A 71 29.87 -4.48 -1.45
N THR A 72 30.57 -4.04 -0.39
CA THR A 72 30.74 -4.81 0.84
C THR A 72 29.39 -5.10 1.50
N GLU A 73 28.51 -4.10 1.59
CA GLU A 73 27.18 -4.24 2.20
C GLU A 73 26.23 -5.12 1.37
N VAL A 74 26.29 -5.02 0.04
CA VAL A 74 25.56 -5.90 -0.87
C VAL A 74 26.04 -7.35 -0.71
N ARG A 75 27.35 -7.58 -0.65
CA ARG A 75 27.94 -8.91 -0.43
C ARG A 75 27.59 -9.48 0.95
N GLN A 76 27.59 -8.64 1.98
CA GLN A 76 27.16 -9.05 3.32
C GLN A 76 25.68 -9.45 3.34
N THR A 77 24.82 -8.71 2.65
CA THR A 77 23.39 -9.01 2.51
C THR A 77 23.17 -10.33 1.77
N LEU A 78 23.91 -10.58 0.70
CA LEU A 78 23.91 -11.86 -0.01
C LEU A 78 24.31 -13.02 0.90
N SER A 79 25.38 -12.86 1.68
CA SER A 79 25.84 -13.89 2.61
C SER A 79 24.77 -14.24 3.65
N VAL A 80 24.06 -13.24 4.18
CA VAL A 80 22.93 -13.47 5.11
C VAL A 80 21.79 -14.22 4.42
N CYS A 81 21.43 -13.83 3.20
CA CYS A 81 20.37 -14.50 2.43
C CYS A 81 20.72 -15.97 2.14
N GLN A 82 21.98 -16.24 1.78
CA GLN A 82 22.49 -17.61 1.55
C GLN A 82 22.48 -18.45 2.82
N ALA A 83 22.87 -17.87 3.96
CA ALA A 83 22.86 -18.57 5.25
C ALA A 83 21.45 -18.92 5.75
N LEU A 84 20.44 -18.13 5.37
CA LEU A 84 19.03 -18.38 5.71
C LEU A 84 18.36 -19.39 4.79
N LEU A 85 18.92 -19.67 3.61
CA LEU A 85 18.32 -20.54 2.61
C LEU A 85 18.00 -21.96 3.14
N PRO A 86 18.91 -22.65 3.87
CA PRO A 86 18.66 -24.02 4.32
C PRO A 86 17.58 -24.16 5.41
N SER A 87 17.28 -23.07 6.14
CA SER A 87 16.32 -23.05 7.25
C SER A 87 14.99 -22.38 6.90
N ALA A 88 14.88 -21.81 5.70
CA ALA A 88 13.66 -21.22 5.19
C ALA A 88 12.67 -22.30 4.72
N ASP A 89 11.37 -22.03 4.83
CA ASP A 89 10.33 -22.84 4.17
C ASP A 89 10.39 -22.70 2.64
N GLU A 90 9.74 -23.60 1.90
CA GLU A 90 9.81 -23.64 0.43
C GLU A 90 9.45 -22.31 -0.26
N PRO A 91 8.38 -21.59 0.13
CA PRO A 91 8.09 -20.26 -0.40
C PRO A 91 9.22 -19.25 -0.15
N ALA A 92 9.72 -19.17 1.09
CA ALA A 92 10.79 -18.26 1.45
C ALA A 92 12.11 -18.62 0.74
N GLN A 93 12.42 -19.90 0.55
CA GLN A 93 13.56 -20.36 -0.25
C GLN A 93 13.47 -19.86 -1.70
N LYS A 94 12.30 -19.99 -2.33
CA LYS A 94 12.09 -19.54 -3.71
C LYS A 94 12.26 -18.03 -3.86
N ALA A 95 11.76 -17.26 -2.90
CA ALA A 95 11.92 -15.82 -2.89
C ALA A 95 13.38 -15.40 -2.63
N LEU A 96 14.05 -16.04 -1.66
CA LEU A 96 15.48 -15.86 -1.38
C LEU A 96 16.36 -16.18 -2.59
N CYS A 97 16.10 -17.28 -3.31
CA CYS A 97 16.82 -17.62 -4.54
C CYS A 97 16.71 -16.51 -5.59
N LYS A 98 15.52 -15.94 -5.80
CA LYS A 98 15.32 -14.83 -6.75
C LYS A 98 16.06 -13.56 -6.33
N VAL A 99 16.08 -13.25 -5.03
CA VAL A 99 16.88 -12.13 -4.49
C VAL A 99 18.35 -12.35 -4.80
N ILE A 100 18.87 -13.53 -4.45
CA ILE A 100 20.28 -13.89 -4.62
C ILE A 100 20.67 -13.83 -6.09
N GLU A 101 19.86 -14.40 -6.97
CA GLU A 101 20.06 -14.36 -8.43
C GLU A 101 20.07 -12.92 -8.95
N SER A 102 19.09 -12.11 -8.56
CA SER A 102 18.99 -10.71 -9.00
C SER A 102 20.21 -9.90 -8.55
N VAL A 103 20.61 -10.03 -7.28
CA VAL A 103 21.75 -9.30 -6.74
C VAL A 103 23.08 -9.79 -7.34
N ASN A 104 23.24 -11.10 -7.56
CA ASN A 104 24.42 -11.66 -8.22
C ASN A 104 24.56 -11.19 -9.67
N ASN A 105 23.45 -11.16 -10.42
CA ASN A 105 23.44 -10.64 -11.79
C ASN A 105 23.87 -9.16 -11.83
N LEU A 106 23.54 -8.39 -10.79
CA LEU A 106 23.82 -6.96 -10.70
C LEU A 106 25.24 -6.65 -10.18
N LEU A 107 25.87 -7.59 -9.47
CA LEU A 107 27.29 -7.52 -9.09
C LEU A 107 28.24 -7.90 -10.25
N SER A 108 27.72 -8.14 -11.46
CA SER A 108 28.60 -8.38 -12.60
C SER A 108 29.42 -7.10 -12.90
N PRO A 109 30.72 -7.23 -13.24
CA PRO A 109 31.58 -6.09 -13.55
C PRO A 109 31.03 -5.18 -14.67
N GLU A 110 30.14 -5.71 -15.51
CA GLU A 110 29.52 -5.02 -16.64
C GLU A 110 28.36 -4.10 -16.23
N LEU A 111 27.65 -4.42 -15.14
CA LEU A 111 26.46 -3.69 -14.66
C LEU A 111 26.77 -2.62 -13.61
N LEU A 112 27.89 -2.75 -12.89
CA LEU A 112 28.36 -1.78 -11.89
C LEU A 112 28.60 -0.37 -12.45
N ASN A 113 28.66 -0.21 -13.77
CA ASN A 113 28.93 1.08 -14.40
C ASN A 113 27.69 1.89 -14.82
N HIS A 114 26.45 1.37 -14.91
CA HIS A 114 25.40 2.16 -15.60
C HIS A 114 23.92 2.12 -15.19
N ASP A 115 23.44 1.45 -14.13
CA ASP A 115 22.01 1.65 -13.77
C ASP A 115 21.64 1.31 -12.31
N TRP A 116 22.01 2.21 -11.38
CA TRP A 116 21.64 2.10 -9.96
C TRP A 116 20.13 2.22 -9.72
N ASP A 117 19.41 2.97 -10.56
CA ASP A 117 17.95 3.13 -10.48
C ASP A 117 17.23 1.82 -10.81
N LEU A 118 17.74 1.05 -11.78
CA LEU A 118 17.24 -0.29 -12.10
C LEU A 118 17.50 -1.28 -10.96
N LEU A 119 18.65 -1.20 -10.29
CA LEU A 119 18.97 -2.00 -9.11
C LEU A 119 18.01 -1.70 -7.96
N ALA A 120 17.87 -0.43 -7.59
CA ALA A 120 16.95 0.00 -6.54
C ALA A 120 15.51 -0.45 -6.83
N SER A 121 15.06 -0.26 -8.07
CA SER A 121 13.74 -0.71 -8.53
C SER A 121 13.55 -2.22 -8.40
N SER A 122 14.57 -3.02 -8.72
CA SER A 122 14.50 -4.48 -8.67
C SER A 122 14.49 -5.00 -7.23
N ILE A 123 15.34 -4.45 -6.37
CA ILE A 123 15.37 -4.74 -4.93
C ILE A 123 14.03 -4.36 -4.29
N TRP A 124 13.50 -3.17 -4.61
CA TRP A 124 12.21 -2.71 -4.09
C TRP A 124 11.05 -3.64 -4.47
N ARG A 125 10.97 -4.06 -5.74
CA ARG A 125 9.96 -5.05 -6.19
C ARG A 125 10.06 -6.35 -5.40
N CYS A 126 11.28 -6.79 -5.11
CA CYS A 126 11.50 -8.02 -4.35
C CYS A 126 11.07 -7.88 -2.88
N ILE A 127 11.40 -6.77 -2.22
CA ILE A 127 10.93 -6.45 -0.86
C ILE A 127 9.40 -6.40 -0.81
N GLN A 128 8.75 -5.79 -1.82
CA GLN A 128 7.29 -5.76 -1.89
C GLN A 128 6.73 -7.18 -2.00
N SER A 129 7.27 -8.02 -2.90
CA SER A 129 6.85 -9.43 -3.05
C SER A 129 6.97 -10.22 -1.74
N LEU A 130 8.09 -10.08 -1.01
CA LEU A 130 8.32 -10.78 0.26
C LEU A 130 7.34 -10.34 1.36
N ARG A 131 7.11 -9.02 1.48
CA ARG A 131 6.13 -8.47 2.45
C ARG A 131 4.72 -8.94 2.13
N GLU A 132 4.41 -8.97 0.85
CA GLU A 132 3.14 -9.41 0.31
C GLU A 132 2.85 -10.90 0.57
N GLU A 133 3.85 -11.78 0.45
CA GLU A 133 3.75 -13.22 0.76
C GLU A 133 3.59 -13.47 2.26
N ALA A 134 4.39 -12.79 3.11
CA ALA A 134 4.30 -12.92 4.56
C ALA A 134 2.93 -12.47 5.11
N SER A 135 2.32 -11.45 4.49
CA SER A 135 0.98 -10.96 4.87
C SER A 135 -0.14 -11.93 4.46
N SER A 136 0.08 -12.76 3.43
CA SER A 136 -0.90 -13.72 2.93
C SER A 136 -1.01 -14.99 3.79
N HIS A 137 0.02 -15.32 4.56
CA HIS A 137 0.09 -16.55 5.35
C HIS A 137 -0.87 -16.58 6.55
N GLN A 138 -1.28 -15.42 7.10
CA GLN A 138 -2.19 -15.35 8.24
C GLN A 138 -3.58 -15.98 7.96
N TYR A 139 -3.98 -16.10 6.69
CA TYR A 139 -5.25 -16.71 6.29
C TYR A 139 -5.12 -18.19 5.88
N PHE A 140 -3.91 -18.66 5.56
CA PHE A 140 -3.68 -20.05 5.14
C PHE A 140 -3.79 -21.02 6.33
N GLU A 141 -3.31 -20.63 7.51
CA GLU A 141 -3.23 -21.53 8.68
C GLU A 141 -4.60 -21.96 9.24
N LYS A 142 -5.68 -21.24 8.93
CA LYS A 142 -7.02 -21.57 9.47
C LYS A 142 -7.86 -22.46 8.57
N GLY A 143 -7.40 -22.83 7.37
CA GLY A 143 -8.16 -23.70 6.45
C GLY A 143 -9.53 -23.14 6.06
N ILE A 144 -9.72 -21.83 6.19
CA ILE A 144 -11.00 -21.18 5.93
C ILE A 144 -11.15 -20.98 4.42
N LEU A 145 -11.85 -21.90 3.76
CA LEU A 145 -12.23 -21.81 2.36
C LEU A 145 -13.27 -20.69 2.19
N TYR A 146 -12.87 -19.62 1.52
CA TYR A 146 -13.71 -18.47 1.23
C TYR A 146 -14.34 -18.66 -0.16
N ASN A 147 -15.64 -18.96 -0.24
CA ASN A 147 -16.42 -18.99 -1.50
C ASN A 147 -15.67 -19.61 -2.70
N ASP A 148 -15.02 -20.75 -2.49
CA ASP A 148 -14.28 -21.52 -3.49
C ASP A 148 -13.13 -20.75 -4.16
N LEU A 149 -12.64 -19.65 -3.54
CA LEU A 149 -11.62 -18.76 -4.07
C LEU A 149 -10.33 -19.50 -4.48
N GLY A 150 -9.97 -20.57 -3.76
CA GLY A 150 -8.79 -21.39 -4.08
C GLY A 150 -9.03 -22.46 -5.14
N ASP A 151 -10.29 -22.84 -5.39
CA ASP A 151 -10.66 -23.93 -6.30
C ASP A 151 -11.27 -23.40 -7.61
N ASN A 152 -11.42 -22.07 -7.74
CA ASN A 152 -12.04 -21.45 -8.90
C ASN A 152 -11.09 -21.40 -10.10
N PRO A 153 -11.35 -22.16 -11.19
CA PRO A 153 -10.46 -22.25 -12.34
C PRO A 153 -10.39 -20.97 -13.18
N HIS A 154 -11.27 -20.00 -12.91
CA HIS A 154 -11.34 -18.72 -13.62
C HIS A 154 -10.60 -17.60 -12.90
N ILE A 155 -10.17 -17.83 -11.66
CA ILE A 155 -9.36 -16.87 -10.90
C ILE A 155 -7.89 -17.24 -11.08
N SER A 156 -7.14 -16.33 -11.69
CA SER A 156 -5.69 -16.53 -11.82
C SER A 156 -5.01 -16.46 -10.44
N HIS A 157 -3.90 -17.19 -10.26
CA HIS A 157 -3.17 -17.16 -8.99
C HIS A 157 -2.77 -15.74 -8.52
N PRO A 158 -2.33 -14.80 -9.39
CA PRO A 158 -2.08 -13.42 -8.98
C PRO A 158 -3.34 -12.69 -8.48
N GLU A 159 -4.49 -12.94 -9.10
CA GLU A 159 -5.77 -12.37 -8.68
C GLU A 159 -6.20 -12.91 -7.32
N GLU A 160 -6.12 -14.23 -7.12
CA GLU A 160 -6.38 -14.90 -5.86
C GLU A 160 -5.56 -14.28 -4.72
N LEU A 161 -4.24 -14.16 -4.90
CA LEU A 161 -3.33 -13.56 -3.92
C LEU A 161 -3.72 -12.11 -3.61
N ALA A 162 -4.07 -11.32 -4.62
CA ALA A 162 -4.47 -9.93 -4.44
C ALA A 162 -5.79 -9.79 -3.66
N ILE A 163 -6.76 -10.69 -3.90
CA ILE A 163 -8.02 -10.75 -3.16
C ILE A 163 -7.78 -11.18 -1.71
N ARG A 164 -7.01 -12.26 -1.51
CA ARG A 164 -6.75 -12.86 -0.19
C ARG A 164 -6.19 -11.86 0.83
N ARG A 165 -5.29 -10.97 0.41
CA ARG A 165 -4.67 -9.95 1.28
C ARG A 165 -5.66 -8.94 1.86
N HIS A 166 -6.84 -8.83 1.28
CA HIS A 166 -7.81 -7.81 1.61
C HIS A 166 -9.18 -8.40 1.93
N LEU A 167 -9.29 -9.69 2.24
CA LEU A 167 -10.57 -10.33 2.48
C LEU A 167 -11.39 -9.62 3.56
N LEU A 168 -12.69 -9.54 3.29
CA LEU A 168 -13.67 -9.16 4.31
C LEU A 168 -13.55 -10.16 5.49
N PRO A 169 -13.60 -9.73 6.77
CA PRO A 169 -13.48 -10.65 7.88
C PRO A 169 -14.53 -11.76 7.82
N TYR A 170 -14.08 -13.01 7.98
CA TYR A 170 -14.90 -14.20 7.77
C TYR A 170 -16.17 -14.21 8.63
N GLU A 171 -16.07 -13.78 9.89
CA GLU A 171 -17.19 -13.76 10.84
C GLU A 171 -18.05 -12.49 10.76
N SER A 172 -17.81 -11.60 9.79
CA SER A 172 -18.57 -10.35 9.69
C SER A 172 -20.03 -10.59 9.28
N ALA A 173 -20.95 -9.82 9.86
CA ALA A 173 -22.37 -9.83 9.46
C ALA A 173 -22.55 -9.42 7.98
N ALA A 174 -21.68 -8.52 7.50
CA ALA A 174 -21.66 -8.09 6.11
C ALA A 174 -21.42 -9.27 5.16
N ARG A 175 -20.47 -10.15 5.50
CA ARG A 175 -20.19 -11.33 4.69
C ARG A 175 -21.39 -12.27 4.62
N LYS A 176 -22.02 -12.62 5.75
CA LYS A 176 -23.22 -13.50 5.77
C LYS A 176 -24.32 -12.99 4.85
N THR A 177 -24.51 -11.67 4.83
CA THR A 177 -25.48 -10.99 3.95
C THR A 177 -25.08 -11.10 2.48
N LEU A 178 -23.81 -10.85 2.17
CA LEU A 178 -23.29 -10.99 0.80
C LEU A 178 -23.31 -12.44 0.31
N ASP A 179 -23.02 -13.41 1.18
CA ASP A 179 -23.13 -14.84 0.86
C ASP A 179 -24.58 -15.15 0.48
N ALA A 180 -25.58 -14.72 1.26
CA ALA A 180 -26.99 -14.94 0.93
C ALA A 180 -27.41 -14.36 -0.44
N ILE A 181 -26.90 -13.18 -0.78
CA ILE A 181 -27.18 -12.51 -2.07
C ILE A 181 -26.52 -13.24 -3.23
N PHE A 182 -25.21 -13.50 -3.12
CA PHE A 182 -24.38 -13.98 -4.22
C PHE A 182 -24.35 -15.51 -4.36
N PHE A 183 -24.80 -16.25 -3.35
CA PHE A 183 -24.98 -17.70 -3.45
C PHE A 183 -26.22 -18.08 -4.26
N THR A 184 -27.25 -17.22 -4.25
CA THR A 184 -28.52 -17.48 -4.94
C THR A 184 -28.61 -16.84 -6.31
N SER A 185 -27.85 -15.77 -6.55
CA SER A 185 -27.95 -15.00 -7.79
C SER A 185 -26.63 -14.36 -8.20
N ARG A 186 -26.44 -14.18 -9.51
CA ARG A 186 -25.33 -13.39 -10.04
C ARG A 186 -25.70 -11.92 -10.06
N ALA A 187 -25.79 -11.29 -8.90
CA ALA A 187 -26.26 -9.90 -8.78
C ALA A 187 -25.43 -8.89 -9.61
N VAL A 188 -24.17 -9.19 -9.95
CA VAL A 188 -23.33 -8.32 -10.80
C VAL A 188 -23.48 -8.58 -12.31
N GLU A 189 -24.41 -9.44 -12.73
CA GLU A 189 -24.59 -9.78 -14.15
C GLU A 189 -24.93 -8.55 -15.00
N SER A 190 -25.90 -7.75 -14.54
CA SER A 190 -26.44 -6.59 -15.25
C SER A 190 -26.92 -5.52 -14.27
N PRO A 191 -27.17 -4.26 -14.72
CA PRO A 191 -27.72 -3.22 -13.87
C PRO A 191 -29.06 -3.63 -13.22
N ASP A 192 -29.93 -4.30 -13.98
CA ASP A 192 -31.24 -4.72 -13.50
C ASP A 192 -31.12 -5.82 -12.44
N ALA A 193 -30.28 -6.83 -12.67
CA ALA A 193 -30.00 -7.87 -11.68
C ALA A 193 -29.42 -7.29 -10.39
N PHE A 194 -28.53 -6.29 -10.51
CA PHE A 194 -27.93 -5.62 -9.38
C PHE A 194 -28.96 -4.86 -8.53
N ILE A 195 -29.88 -4.14 -9.18
CA ILE A 195 -30.98 -3.44 -8.49
C ILE A 195 -31.97 -4.43 -7.87
N GLN A 196 -32.34 -5.49 -8.60
CA GLN A 196 -33.26 -6.54 -8.10
C GLN A 196 -32.70 -7.28 -6.88
N ALA A 197 -31.38 -7.43 -6.80
CA ALA A 197 -30.68 -7.99 -5.64
C ALA A 197 -30.68 -7.06 -4.42
N GLY A 198 -31.31 -5.88 -4.49
CA GLY A 198 -31.46 -4.94 -3.37
C GLY A 198 -30.40 -3.86 -3.29
N PHE A 199 -29.47 -3.79 -4.26
CA PHE A 199 -28.49 -2.71 -4.31
C PHE A 199 -29.12 -1.41 -4.82
N THR A 200 -28.82 -0.30 -4.16
CA THR A 200 -29.25 1.03 -4.56
C THR A 200 -28.03 1.82 -5.05
N PRO A 201 -27.89 2.04 -6.38
CA PRO A 201 -26.81 2.86 -6.93
C PRO A 201 -26.86 4.29 -6.38
N LEU A 202 -25.72 4.82 -5.96
CA LEU A 202 -25.61 6.20 -5.44
C LEU A 202 -25.43 7.22 -6.57
N LEU A 203 -25.03 6.74 -7.74
CA LEU A 203 -24.85 7.50 -8.97
C LEU A 203 -25.47 6.72 -10.12
N PRO A 204 -25.81 7.39 -11.25
CA PRO A 204 -26.24 6.69 -12.46
C PRO A 204 -25.24 5.62 -12.87
N ILE A 205 -25.72 4.42 -13.18
CA ILE A 205 -24.88 3.33 -13.66
C ILE A 205 -24.43 3.67 -15.09
N LEU A 206 -23.14 3.95 -15.25
CA LEU A 206 -22.54 4.24 -16.54
C LEU A 206 -21.77 3.03 -17.07
N LYS A 207 -21.82 2.81 -18.38
CA LYS A 207 -21.03 1.76 -19.04
C LYS A 207 -19.54 1.95 -18.75
N ASN A 208 -18.85 0.86 -18.46
CA ASN A 208 -17.38 0.81 -18.25
C ASN A 208 -16.89 1.67 -17.08
N LYS A 209 -17.77 1.99 -16.13
CA LYS A 209 -17.42 2.66 -14.87
C LYS A 209 -17.70 1.74 -13.70
N ILE A 210 -17.00 2.00 -12.60
CA ILE A 210 -17.30 1.37 -11.33
C ILE A 210 -18.70 1.84 -10.87
N VAL A 211 -19.52 0.89 -10.45
CA VAL A 211 -20.81 1.10 -9.79
C VAL A 211 -20.53 1.31 -8.32
N ILE A 212 -21.06 2.39 -7.74
CA ILE A 212 -21.00 2.69 -6.31
C ILE A 212 -22.43 2.58 -5.77
N ALA A 213 -22.65 1.71 -4.80
CA ALA A 213 -23.99 1.40 -4.31
C ALA A 213 -24.02 1.17 -2.81
N SER A 214 -25.22 1.31 -2.24
CA SER A 214 -25.56 0.89 -0.89
C SER A 214 -26.48 -0.32 -0.95
N HIS A 215 -26.66 -1.02 0.17
CA HIS A 215 -27.62 -2.11 0.30
C HIS A 215 -28.34 -1.97 1.64
N ILE A 216 -29.67 -2.17 1.68
CA ILE A 216 -30.47 -1.91 2.88
C ILE A 216 -30.07 -2.80 4.07
N ALA A 217 -29.67 -4.05 3.80
CA ALA A 217 -29.15 -4.98 4.81
C ALA A 217 -27.69 -4.71 5.22
N LEU A 218 -27.03 -3.73 4.59
CA LEU A 218 -25.65 -3.32 4.87
C LEU A 218 -25.59 -1.80 5.10
N PRO A 219 -26.32 -1.25 6.10
CA PRO A 219 -26.54 0.19 6.22
C PRO A 219 -25.26 1.02 6.40
N ASP A 220 -24.23 0.41 6.99
CA ASP A 220 -22.95 1.03 7.34
C ASP A 220 -21.85 0.75 6.30
N MET A 221 -22.21 0.20 5.13
CA MET A 221 -21.26 -0.18 4.10
C MET A 221 -21.62 0.42 2.74
N ILE A 222 -20.59 0.63 1.93
CA ILE A 222 -20.66 0.99 0.52
C ILE A 222 -20.02 -0.13 -0.29
N ILE A 223 -20.64 -0.47 -1.41
CA ILE A 223 -20.18 -1.48 -2.34
C ILE A 223 -19.71 -0.79 -3.61
N LYS A 224 -18.51 -1.16 -4.06
CA LYS A 224 -17.91 -0.72 -5.31
C LYS A 224 -17.62 -1.93 -6.17
N THR A 225 -18.17 -1.98 -7.38
CA THR A 225 -18.00 -3.12 -8.28
C THR A 225 -18.10 -2.72 -9.73
N TYR A 226 -17.78 -3.64 -10.62
CA TYR A 226 -18.13 -3.57 -12.04
C TYR A 226 -19.21 -4.61 -12.32
N LEU A 227 -19.84 -4.53 -13.49
CA LEU A 227 -20.88 -5.47 -13.91
C LEU A 227 -20.37 -6.34 -15.07
N ASP A 228 -20.77 -7.61 -15.09
CA ASP A 228 -20.31 -8.59 -16.08
C ASP A 228 -20.69 -8.18 -17.51
N CYS A 229 -21.87 -7.58 -17.70
CA CYS A 229 -22.40 -7.15 -19.00
C CYS A 229 -21.60 -6.02 -19.67
N TYR A 230 -20.67 -5.38 -18.96
CA TYR A 230 -19.85 -4.31 -19.52
C TYR A 230 -18.43 -4.80 -19.82
N PRO A 231 -17.80 -4.34 -20.92
CA PRO A 231 -16.43 -4.69 -21.22
C PRO A 231 -15.47 -4.15 -20.13
N VAL A 232 -14.27 -4.74 -20.11
CA VAL A 232 -13.19 -4.33 -19.20
C VAL A 232 -12.96 -2.81 -19.32
N ASN A 233 -12.68 -2.20 -18.18
CA ASN A 233 -12.56 -0.76 -17.97
C ASN A 233 -11.49 -0.04 -18.84
N LYS A 234 -11.28 1.25 -18.52
CA LYS A 234 -10.53 2.32 -19.22
C LYS A 234 -9.16 1.98 -19.86
N SER A 235 -8.56 0.82 -19.58
CA SER A 235 -7.24 0.45 -20.08
C SER A 235 -7.06 -1.05 -20.38
N GLY A 236 -8.14 -1.82 -20.43
CA GLY A 236 -8.07 -3.29 -20.53
C GLY A 236 -7.50 -3.97 -19.28
N THR A 237 -7.26 -3.21 -18.21
CA THR A 237 -6.78 -3.71 -16.93
C THR A 237 -7.92 -4.43 -16.20
N ALA A 238 -7.67 -5.66 -15.76
CA ALA A 238 -8.66 -6.45 -15.03
C ALA A 238 -9.18 -5.71 -13.78
N ASP A 239 -10.48 -5.86 -13.51
CA ASP A 239 -11.17 -5.07 -12.48
C ASP A 239 -10.59 -5.29 -11.07
N TRP A 240 -10.25 -6.55 -10.74
CA TRP A 240 -9.67 -6.92 -9.45
C TRP A 240 -8.38 -6.15 -9.13
N VAL A 241 -7.60 -5.76 -10.15
CA VAL A 241 -6.38 -4.97 -9.96
C VAL A 241 -6.72 -3.60 -9.37
N TRP A 242 -7.78 -2.96 -9.87
CA TRP A 242 -8.22 -1.67 -9.37
C TRP A 242 -8.89 -1.75 -8.00
N LEU A 243 -9.59 -2.84 -7.71
CA LEU A 243 -10.21 -3.06 -6.40
C LEU A 243 -9.15 -3.32 -5.33
N SER A 244 -8.17 -4.20 -5.61
CA SER A 244 -7.07 -4.51 -4.68
C SER A 244 -6.17 -3.30 -4.41
N ARG A 245 -5.84 -2.51 -5.44
CA ARG A 245 -5.08 -1.25 -5.28
C ARG A 245 -5.74 -0.28 -4.32
N ARG A 246 -7.07 -0.13 -4.37
CA ARG A 246 -7.83 0.71 -3.45
C ARG A 246 -7.66 0.25 -2.00
N CYS A 247 -7.76 -1.05 -1.74
CA CYS A 247 -7.53 -1.61 -0.42
C CYS A 247 -6.09 -1.38 0.06
N ALA A 248 -5.10 -1.66 -0.80
CA ALA A 248 -3.69 -1.53 -0.47
C ALA A 248 -3.32 -0.10 -0.05
N LEU A 249 -3.71 0.91 -0.85
CA LEU A 249 -3.42 2.31 -0.52
C LEU A 249 -4.20 2.80 0.69
N ALA A 250 -5.47 2.40 0.85
CA ALA A 250 -6.25 2.76 2.02
C ALA A 250 -5.60 2.23 3.32
N ASN A 251 -5.08 1.01 3.30
CA ASN A 251 -4.39 0.42 4.45
C ASN A 251 -3.07 1.15 4.76
N LYS A 252 -2.31 1.53 3.73
CA LYS A 252 -1.09 2.34 3.85
C LYS A 252 -1.37 3.69 4.51
N ILE A 253 -2.33 4.44 3.96
CA ILE A 253 -2.77 5.74 4.49
C ILE A 253 -3.26 5.60 5.94
N ARG A 254 -4.05 4.56 6.27
CA ARG A 254 -4.54 4.35 7.64
C ARG A 254 -3.40 4.16 8.64
N LYS A 255 -2.40 3.34 8.27
CA LYS A 255 -1.21 3.12 9.09
C LYS A 255 -0.41 4.41 9.26
N CYS A 256 -0.25 5.20 8.20
CA CYS A 256 0.42 6.50 8.27
C CYS A 256 -0.30 7.47 9.22
N ILE A 257 -1.62 7.65 9.07
CA ILE A 257 -2.45 8.47 9.97
C ILE A 257 -2.29 8.04 11.43
N SER A 258 -2.38 6.73 11.70
CA SER A 258 -2.26 6.19 13.05
C SER A 258 -0.86 6.39 13.64
N LYS A 259 0.20 6.13 12.85
CA LYS A 259 1.60 6.22 13.28
C LYS A 259 2.00 7.65 13.62
N ASN A 260 1.51 8.62 12.85
CA ASN A 260 1.87 10.03 13.01
C ASN A 260 0.83 10.83 13.81
N HIS A 261 -0.22 10.17 14.32
CA HIS A 261 -1.30 10.80 15.08
C HIS A 261 -1.98 11.98 14.37
N TYR A 262 -2.13 11.88 13.04
CA TYR A 262 -2.78 12.92 12.24
C TYR A 262 -4.24 13.09 12.64
N LYS A 263 -4.65 14.36 12.78
CA LYS A 263 -5.95 14.71 13.38
C LYS A 263 -7.02 14.98 12.33
N HIS A 264 -6.61 15.49 11.16
CA HIS A 264 -7.54 16.05 10.18
C HIS A 264 -8.01 15.00 9.16
N PHE A 265 -7.31 13.88 9.02
CA PHE A 265 -7.63 12.86 8.03
C PHE A 265 -8.13 11.55 8.64
N THR A 266 -8.89 10.82 7.82
CA THR A 266 -9.29 9.44 8.07
C THR A 266 -9.42 8.70 6.74
N VAL A 267 -9.59 7.38 6.79
CA VAL A 267 -9.79 6.55 5.59
C VAL A 267 -10.67 5.36 5.98
N PRO A 268 -11.73 5.04 5.20
CA PRO A 268 -12.57 3.89 5.50
C PRO A 268 -11.74 2.60 5.47
N HIS A 269 -12.13 1.62 6.28
CA HIS A 269 -11.71 0.25 6.03
C HIS A 269 -12.25 -0.22 4.67
N LYS A 270 -11.40 -0.97 3.96
CA LYS A 270 -11.67 -1.47 2.62
C LYS A 270 -11.31 -2.94 2.56
N TRP A 271 -12.22 -3.73 2.05
CA TRP A 271 -12.11 -5.17 1.94
C TRP A 271 -12.55 -5.65 0.56
N LEU A 272 -12.11 -6.84 0.19
CA LEU A 272 -12.56 -7.57 -0.97
C LEU A 272 -13.44 -8.73 -0.52
N TYR A 273 -14.60 -8.84 -1.14
CA TYR A 273 -15.48 -9.99 -0.99
C TYR A 273 -15.42 -10.80 -2.29
N PRO A 274 -14.92 -12.05 -2.27
CA PRO A 274 -14.91 -12.90 -3.44
C PRO A 274 -16.33 -13.39 -3.74
N ILE A 275 -16.71 -13.29 -5.01
CA ILE A 275 -17.99 -13.80 -5.50
C ILE A 275 -17.75 -15.25 -5.93
N ALA A 276 -18.46 -16.20 -5.33
CA ALA A 276 -18.43 -17.59 -5.77
C ALA A 276 -18.76 -17.66 -7.26
N ASN A 277 -17.99 -18.43 -8.03
CA ASN A 277 -18.19 -18.53 -9.46
C ASN A 277 -18.37 -19.99 -9.88
N THR A 278 -19.40 -20.23 -10.69
CA THR A 278 -19.65 -21.51 -11.36
C THR A 278 -19.42 -21.42 -12.87
N THR A 279 -19.02 -20.26 -13.41
CA THR A 279 -18.91 -20.01 -14.87
C THR A 279 -17.75 -19.07 -15.24
N SER A 280 -17.47 -18.89 -16.54
CA SER A 280 -16.41 -18.01 -17.06
C SER A 280 -16.73 -16.50 -16.97
N GLN A 281 -17.42 -16.07 -15.92
CA GLN A 281 -17.80 -14.67 -15.69
C GLN A 281 -16.59 -13.81 -15.35
N ARG A 282 -16.74 -12.47 -15.46
CA ARG A 282 -15.63 -11.53 -15.50
C ARG A 282 -15.30 -10.94 -14.13
N VAL A 283 -16.31 -10.69 -13.31
CA VAL A 283 -16.17 -10.01 -12.01
C VAL A 283 -16.03 -11.04 -10.90
N HIS A 284 -14.84 -11.16 -10.29
CA HIS A 284 -14.61 -12.18 -9.25
C HIS A 284 -14.65 -11.64 -7.82
N ALA A 285 -14.68 -10.31 -7.65
CA ALA A 285 -14.71 -9.71 -6.33
C ALA A 285 -15.46 -8.37 -6.33
N LEU A 286 -16.00 -8.04 -5.16
CA LEU A 286 -16.54 -6.73 -4.81
C LEU A 286 -15.55 -6.01 -3.90
N LEU A 287 -15.47 -4.68 -4.01
CA LEU A 287 -14.88 -3.85 -2.98
C LEU A 287 -15.98 -3.42 -2.01
N ILE A 288 -15.79 -3.77 -0.73
CA ILE A 288 -16.64 -3.36 0.38
C ILE A 288 -15.87 -2.32 1.18
N GLU A 289 -16.49 -1.18 1.49
CA GLU A 289 -15.87 -0.16 2.32
C GLU A 289 -16.85 0.39 3.35
N GLU A 290 -16.32 0.84 4.49
CA GLU A 290 -17.12 1.53 5.50
C GLU A 290 -17.78 2.78 4.92
N LYS A 291 -19.06 2.95 5.22
CA LYS A 291 -19.78 4.17 4.88
C LYS A 291 -19.30 5.31 5.76
N MET A 292 -18.74 6.32 5.11
CA MET A 292 -18.33 7.55 5.78
C MET A 292 -19.53 8.51 5.79
N ASP A 293 -19.84 9.11 6.93
CA ASP A 293 -20.87 10.16 7.03
C ASP A 293 -20.36 11.44 6.36
N LEU A 294 -20.53 11.54 5.04
CA LEU A 294 -20.04 12.65 4.24
C LEU A 294 -20.96 13.88 4.32
N VAL A 295 -20.37 15.09 4.23
CA VAL A 295 -21.13 16.34 4.01
C VAL A 295 -21.57 16.46 2.54
N SER A 296 -22.43 17.43 2.22
CA SER A 296 -22.83 17.67 0.83
C SER A 296 -21.67 18.14 -0.05
N SER A 297 -21.83 18.07 -1.38
CA SER A 297 -20.79 18.53 -2.32
C SER A 297 -20.45 20.02 -2.16
N ALA A 298 -21.45 20.86 -1.89
CA ALA A 298 -21.24 22.28 -1.62
C ALA A 298 -20.43 22.51 -0.33
N GLU A 299 -20.79 21.82 0.76
CA GLU A 299 -20.06 21.89 2.02
C GLU A 299 -18.63 21.35 1.90
N ASN A 300 -18.41 20.27 1.13
CA ASN A 300 -17.08 19.74 0.89
C ASN A 300 -16.22 20.75 0.12
N LYS A 301 -16.77 21.36 -0.95
CA LYS A 301 -16.08 22.41 -1.70
C LYS A 301 -15.69 23.57 -0.79
N GLU A 302 -16.61 24.05 0.04
CA GLU A 302 -16.34 25.13 0.99
C GLU A 302 -15.23 24.73 1.98
N ALA A 303 -15.29 23.51 2.50
CA ALA A 303 -14.28 23.04 3.44
C ALA A 303 -12.87 22.94 2.86
N TRP A 304 -12.73 22.69 1.57
CA TRP A 304 -11.44 22.72 0.88
C TRP A 304 -10.92 24.13 0.65
N LEU A 305 -11.81 25.11 0.45
CA LEU A 305 -11.42 26.52 0.39
C LEU A 305 -10.89 26.99 1.75
N THR A 306 -11.50 26.54 2.84
CA THR A 306 -11.15 26.93 4.22
C THR A 306 -10.33 25.85 4.96
N ILE A 307 -9.57 25.02 4.25
CA ILE A 307 -8.83 23.91 4.87
C ILE A 307 -7.71 24.45 5.80
N PRO A 308 -7.57 23.95 7.05
CA PRO A 308 -6.50 24.39 7.94
C PRO A 308 -5.10 24.13 7.38
N LYS A 309 -4.16 25.04 7.68
CA LYS A 309 -2.75 24.92 7.24
C LYS A 309 -2.10 23.64 7.78
N GLU A 310 -2.48 23.22 8.99
CA GLU A 310 -2.04 21.96 9.61
C GLU A 310 -2.54 20.74 8.85
N ALA A 311 -3.79 20.75 8.38
CA ALA A 311 -4.33 19.68 7.55
C ALA A 311 -3.58 19.59 6.20
N LEU A 312 -3.18 20.71 5.61
CA LEU A 312 -2.34 20.68 4.40
C LEU A 312 -0.98 20.03 4.67
N ARG A 313 -0.35 20.29 5.83
CA ARG A 313 0.90 19.61 6.21
C ARG A 313 0.73 18.11 6.34
N GLU A 314 -0.29 17.67 7.09
CA GLU A 314 -0.61 16.24 7.22
C GLU A 314 -0.86 15.60 5.84
N LEU A 315 -1.60 16.28 4.96
CA LEU A 315 -1.85 15.78 3.60
C LEU A 315 -0.55 15.62 2.81
N LEU A 316 0.33 16.63 2.83
CA LEU A 316 1.62 16.56 2.12
C LEU A 316 2.46 15.39 2.62
N GLU A 317 2.53 15.20 3.94
CA GLU A 317 3.29 14.11 4.55
C GLU A 317 2.72 12.74 4.14
N ILE A 318 1.40 12.58 4.13
CA ILE A 318 0.75 11.36 3.62
C ILE A 318 1.09 11.12 2.15
N MET A 319 1.02 12.17 1.31
CA MET A 319 1.30 12.07 -0.13
C MET A 319 2.75 11.66 -0.40
N LEU A 320 3.69 12.22 0.36
CA LEU A 320 5.12 11.90 0.25
C LEU A 320 5.42 10.49 0.77
N SER A 321 4.83 10.08 1.90
CA SER A 321 5.14 8.80 2.52
C SER A 321 4.49 7.61 1.80
N GLU A 322 3.24 7.75 1.36
CA GLU A 322 2.48 6.62 0.80
C GLU A 322 2.42 6.62 -0.74
N GLY A 323 2.79 7.74 -1.37
CA GLY A 323 2.71 7.93 -2.82
C GLY A 323 1.26 7.89 -3.34
N GLY A 324 1.09 7.83 -4.66
CA GLY A 324 -0.21 7.69 -5.32
C GLY A 324 -0.80 8.99 -5.88
N GLN A 325 -1.83 8.90 -6.73
CA GLN A 325 -2.42 10.06 -7.43
C GLN A 325 -3.89 10.37 -7.09
N SER A 326 -4.52 9.64 -6.18
CA SER A 326 -5.95 9.80 -5.87
C SER A 326 -6.24 10.98 -4.92
N TYR A 327 -5.34 11.96 -4.79
CA TYR A 327 -5.38 13.02 -3.79
C TYR A 327 -6.15 14.27 -4.21
N ARG A 328 -7.33 14.09 -4.79
CA ARG A 328 -8.19 15.19 -5.23
C ARG A 328 -9.34 15.42 -4.24
N PRO A 329 -9.87 16.64 -4.10
CA PRO A 329 -11.00 16.95 -3.22
C PRO A 329 -12.30 16.15 -3.46
N ASP A 330 -12.51 15.65 -4.67
CA ASP A 330 -13.62 14.73 -4.98
C ASP A 330 -13.38 13.30 -4.48
N ASN A 331 -12.11 12.94 -4.21
CA ASN A 331 -11.69 11.65 -3.64
C ASN A 331 -11.34 11.74 -2.15
N ILE A 332 -11.17 12.96 -1.62
CA ILE A 332 -10.90 13.24 -0.21
C ILE A 332 -12.02 14.15 0.32
N TRP A 333 -13.01 13.54 0.96
CA TRP A 333 -14.27 14.21 1.24
C TRP A 333 -14.44 14.52 2.73
N LYS A 334 -14.95 15.70 3.08
CA LYS A 334 -15.21 16.05 4.47
C LYS A 334 -16.34 15.22 5.07
N THR A 335 -16.10 14.68 6.25
CA THR A 335 -17.09 13.97 7.05
C THR A 335 -17.87 14.96 7.92
N LYS A 336 -19.09 14.60 8.32
CA LYS A 336 -19.89 15.32 9.31
C LYS A 336 -19.18 15.43 10.67
N GLY A 337 -18.27 14.49 10.97
CA GLY A 337 -17.36 14.54 12.12
C GLY A 337 -16.18 15.50 11.97
N GLY A 338 -16.09 16.25 10.89
CA GLY A 338 -15.09 17.31 10.69
C GLY A 338 -13.77 16.88 10.07
N LYS A 339 -13.49 15.57 9.94
CA LYS A 339 -12.29 15.03 9.28
C LYS A 339 -12.46 14.92 7.76
N PHE A 340 -11.36 14.92 7.02
CA PHE A 340 -11.30 14.62 5.59
C PHE A 340 -11.03 13.12 5.36
N ALA A 341 -11.92 12.43 4.66
CA ALA A 341 -11.88 10.99 4.42
C ALA A 341 -11.37 10.67 3.00
N PHE A 342 -10.32 9.83 2.88
CA PHE A 342 -9.85 9.31 1.59
C PHE A 342 -10.81 8.23 1.03
N ILE A 343 -11.92 8.67 0.42
CA ILE A 343 -12.97 7.77 -0.08
C ILE A 343 -12.58 7.04 -1.36
N ASP A 344 -11.63 7.55 -2.15
CA ASP A 344 -11.02 6.80 -3.26
C ASP A 344 -9.48 6.81 -3.22
N THR A 345 -8.90 5.68 -3.58
CA THR A 345 -7.48 5.35 -3.36
C THR A 345 -6.90 4.47 -4.49
N GLU A 346 -7.34 4.70 -5.73
CA GLU A 346 -7.16 3.79 -6.86
C GLU A 346 -5.77 3.76 -7.51
N TYR A 347 -4.93 4.79 -7.33
CA TYR A 347 -3.66 4.94 -8.04
C TYR A 347 -2.41 4.87 -7.13
N PRO A 348 -2.15 3.81 -6.34
CA PRO A 348 -0.98 3.73 -5.45
C PRO A 348 0.38 3.67 -6.15
N HIS A 349 0.41 3.28 -7.41
CA HIS A 349 1.65 2.99 -8.16
C HIS A 349 2.19 4.22 -8.89
N LEU A 350 1.49 5.35 -8.83
CA LEU A 350 1.86 6.58 -9.52
C LEU A 350 2.43 7.59 -8.52
N PRO A 351 3.37 8.46 -8.94
CA PRO A 351 3.90 9.49 -8.05
C PRO A 351 2.85 10.56 -7.74
N PRO A 352 2.87 11.17 -6.54
CA PRO A 352 1.93 12.21 -6.16
C PRO A 352 1.96 13.43 -7.10
N ARG A 353 0.78 13.99 -7.36
CA ARG A 353 0.62 15.22 -8.16
C ARG A 353 0.27 16.39 -7.26
N PHE A 354 1.29 16.98 -6.64
CA PHE A 354 1.14 18.03 -5.63
C PHE A 354 0.38 19.26 -6.13
N LEU A 355 0.51 19.63 -7.40
CA LEU A 355 -0.06 20.88 -7.92
C LEU A 355 -1.50 20.76 -8.39
N GLU A 356 -1.99 19.56 -8.70
CA GLU A 356 -3.33 19.39 -9.28
C GLU A 356 -4.45 19.79 -8.34
N PHE A 357 -4.30 19.60 -7.03
CA PHE A 357 -5.35 19.99 -6.09
C PHE A 357 -5.33 21.48 -5.72
N SER A 358 -4.29 22.23 -6.10
CA SER A 358 -4.23 23.67 -5.78
C SER A 358 -5.41 24.44 -6.38
N ALA A 359 -5.99 23.97 -7.48
CA ALA A 359 -7.17 24.56 -8.11
C ALA A 359 -8.44 24.60 -7.22
N TYR A 360 -8.44 23.86 -6.10
CA TYR A 360 -9.58 23.77 -5.18
C TYR A 360 -9.39 24.58 -3.89
N LEU A 361 -8.23 25.22 -3.73
CA LEU A 361 -7.89 26.05 -2.58
C LEU A 361 -8.14 27.53 -2.93
N ASP A 362 -8.37 28.37 -1.92
CA ASP A 362 -8.35 29.82 -2.13
C ASP A 362 -6.94 30.35 -2.48
N ARG A 363 -6.83 31.60 -2.91
CA ARG A 363 -5.56 32.17 -3.39
C ARG A 363 -4.45 32.18 -2.34
N GLU A 364 -4.77 32.48 -1.09
CA GLU A 364 -3.77 32.51 0.00
C GLU A 364 -3.28 31.09 0.29
N THR A 365 -4.22 30.16 0.41
CA THR A 365 -3.99 28.75 0.71
C THR A 365 -3.24 28.05 -0.42
N GLN A 366 -3.49 28.42 -1.68
CA GLN A 366 -2.68 28.00 -2.83
C GLN A 366 -1.21 28.43 -2.71
N GLN A 367 -0.95 29.68 -2.31
CA GLN A 367 0.42 30.18 -2.15
C GLN A 367 1.11 29.45 -1.01
N TYR A 368 0.42 29.29 0.12
CA TYR A 368 0.90 28.50 1.25
C TYR A 368 1.26 27.06 0.84
N TRP A 369 0.36 26.39 0.13
CA TRP A 369 0.58 25.03 -0.36
C TRP A 369 1.81 24.92 -1.25
N LYS A 370 1.96 25.84 -2.23
CA LYS A 370 3.12 25.87 -3.13
C LYS A 370 4.43 26.04 -2.36
N MET A 371 4.47 26.97 -1.40
CA MET A 371 5.67 27.15 -0.56
C MET A 371 5.97 25.92 0.27
N LEU A 372 4.95 25.29 0.86
CA LEU A 372 5.09 24.09 1.67
C LEU A 372 5.69 22.93 0.86
N VAL A 373 5.20 22.71 -0.37
CA VAL A 373 5.73 21.70 -1.30
C VAL A 373 7.19 22.02 -1.67
N ILE A 374 7.49 23.26 -2.07
CA ILE A 374 8.86 23.67 -2.45
C ILE A 374 9.83 23.46 -1.28
N GLN A 375 9.47 23.95 -0.09
CA GLN A 375 10.31 23.82 1.11
C GLN A 375 10.61 22.36 1.41
N ARG A 376 9.59 21.49 1.31
CA ARG A 376 9.74 20.08 1.64
C ARG A 376 10.62 19.34 0.62
N LEU A 377 10.40 19.57 -0.67
CA LEU A 377 11.22 18.95 -1.72
C LEU A 377 12.67 19.42 -1.68
N LEU A 378 12.93 20.69 -1.36
CA LEU A 378 14.30 21.20 -1.19
C LEU A 378 14.99 20.60 0.03
N SER A 379 14.26 20.36 1.13
CA SER A 379 14.82 19.76 2.35
C SER A 379 15.17 18.28 2.23
N GLU A 380 14.66 17.59 1.20
CA GLU A 380 15.00 16.18 0.91
C GLU A 380 16.19 16.06 -0.05
N THR A 381 16.60 17.18 -0.68
CA THR A 381 17.73 17.24 -1.63
C THR A 381 19.03 17.74 -0.98
N LEU A 382 18.94 18.33 0.22
CA LEU A 382 20.06 18.85 1.02
C LEU A 382 20.27 17.95 2.24
#